data_AF-A0A3D5ERE8-F1
#
_entry.id   AF-A0A3D5ERE8-F1
#
_cell.length_a   1.000
_cell.length_b   1.000
_cell.length_c   1.000
_cell.angle_alpha   90.00
_cell.angle_beta   90.00
_cell.angle_gamma   90.00
#
_symmetry.space_group_name_H-M   'P 1'
#
loop_
_entity.id
_entity.type
_entity.pdbx_description
1 polymer ?
#
loop_
_entity_poly.entity_id
_entity_poly.type
_entity_poly.pdbx_seq_one_letter_code
_entity_poly.pdbx_strand_id
1 'polypeptide(L)' 'DIPVFHDDQHGTAIVTAAGMLNALEVQGKDIEDAIIVCLGAGAAAVACMELLIKCGALREHIYMLDRKGVIHTR' A
#
# COMPACT_ATOMS: atom_id res chain seq x y z
N ASP A 1 -17.23 12.11 22.63
CA ASP A 1 -16.71 11.70 21.30
C ASP A 1 -16.82 10.20 21.12
N ILE A 2 -17.03 9.75 19.87
CA ILE A 2 -17.10 8.33 19.50
C ILE A 2 -16.07 8.04 18.40
N PRO A 3 -15.36 6.90 18.45
CA PRO A 3 -14.42 6.53 17.41
C PRO A 3 -15.15 6.19 16.11
N VAL A 4 -14.64 6.69 14.99
CA VAL A 4 -15.16 6.43 13.65
C VAL A 4 -14.06 5.81 12.80
N PHE A 5 -14.42 4.82 12.01
CA PHE A 5 -13.53 4.04 11.17
C PHE A 5 -14.14 3.93 9.78
N HIS A 6 -13.33 4.17 8.75
CA HIS A 6 -13.73 3.96 7.36
C HIS A 6 -13.18 2.63 6.86
N ASP A 7 -14.05 1.66 6.65
CA ASP A 7 -13.66 0.29 6.32
C ASP A 7 -12.87 0.19 5.02
N ASP A 8 -13.35 0.82 3.94
CA ASP A 8 -12.63 0.77 2.66
C ASP A 8 -11.21 1.35 2.71
N GLN A 9 -10.93 2.31 3.61
CA GLN A 9 -9.59 2.90 3.75
C GLN A 9 -8.75 2.10 4.73
N HIS A 10 -9.19 2.04 5.99
CA HIS A 10 -8.42 1.48 7.08
C HIS A 10 -8.46 -0.05 7.09
N GLY A 11 -9.64 -0.64 6.88
CA GLY A 11 -9.83 -2.10 6.87
C GLY A 11 -9.05 -2.73 5.73
N THR A 12 -9.22 -2.20 4.51
CA THR A 12 -8.45 -2.63 3.33
C THR A 12 -6.95 -2.49 3.56
N ALA A 13 -6.48 -1.35 4.08
CA ALA A 13 -5.05 -1.15 4.36
C ALA A 13 -4.49 -2.20 5.31
N ILE A 14 -5.17 -2.46 6.43
CA ILE A 14 -4.73 -3.42 7.45
C ILE A 14 -4.59 -4.82 6.84
N VAL A 15 -5.60 -5.31 6.11
CA VAL A 15 -5.54 -6.66 5.54
C VAL A 15 -4.53 -6.76 4.40
N THR A 16 -4.38 -5.70 3.59
CA THR A 16 -3.35 -5.65 2.53
C THR A 16 -1.94 -5.66 3.13
N ALA A 17 -1.68 -4.89 4.19
CA ALA A 17 -0.38 -4.88 4.84
C ALA A 17 -0.04 -6.23 5.48
N ALA A 18 -0.99 -6.84 6.20
CA ALA A 18 -0.80 -8.18 6.79
C ALA A 18 -0.52 -9.25 5.72
N GLY A 19 -1.28 -9.23 4.63
CA GLY A 19 -1.08 -10.14 3.51
C GLY A 19 0.29 -9.96 2.84
N MET A 20 0.72 -8.73 2.62
CA MET A 20 2.03 -8.43 2.01
C MET A 20 3.18 -8.89 2.89
N LEU A 21 3.15 -8.59 4.20
CA LEU A 21 4.20 -8.98 5.13
C LEU A 21 4.35 -10.51 5.19
N ASN A 22 3.24 -11.24 5.29
CA ASN A 22 3.28 -12.71 5.25
C ASN A 22 3.80 -13.23 3.90
N ALA A 23 3.42 -12.62 2.78
CA ALA A 23 3.90 -13.04 1.47
C ALA A 23 5.42 -12.84 1.31
N LEU A 24 5.95 -11.73 1.82
CA LEU A 24 7.38 -11.44 1.84
C LEU A 24 8.16 -12.42 2.73
N GLU A 25 7.64 -12.72 3.93
CA GLU A 25 8.22 -13.72 4.83
C GLU A 25 8.32 -15.10 4.15
N VAL A 26 7.24 -15.56 3.52
CA VAL A 26 7.21 -16.84 2.77
C VAL A 26 8.20 -16.84 1.61
N GLN A 27 8.47 -15.69 1.02
CA GLN A 27 9.44 -15.53 -0.06
C GLN A 27 10.89 -15.31 0.42
N GLY A 28 11.10 -15.10 1.73
CA GLY A 28 12.41 -14.72 2.28
C GLY A 28 12.92 -13.37 1.74
N LYS A 29 12.02 -12.40 1.57
CA LYS A 29 12.33 -11.06 1.05
C LYS A 29 12.03 -10.00 2.10
N ASP A 30 12.82 -8.94 2.10
CA ASP A 30 12.57 -7.78 2.93
C ASP A 30 11.67 -6.77 2.20
N ILE A 31 10.83 -6.05 2.96
CA ILE A 31 9.86 -5.10 2.39
C ILE A 31 10.53 -3.87 1.76
N GLU A 32 11.71 -3.49 2.24
CA GLU A 32 12.48 -2.37 1.70
C GLU A 32 13.00 -2.64 0.27
N ASP A 33 13.26 -3.91 -0.06
CA ASP A 33 13.69 -4.35 -1.40
C ASP A 33 12.52 -4.54 -2.37
N ALA A 34 11.28 -4.51 -1.89
CA ALA A 34 10.11 -4.81 -2.69
C ALA A 34 9.71 -3.62 -3.58
N ILE A 35 9.65 -3.85 -4.90
CA ILE A 35 9.01 -2.93 -5.85
C ILE A 35 7.52 -3.24 -5.92
N ILE A 36 6.70 -2.25 -5.56
CA ILE A 36 5.25 -2.41 -5.40
C ILE A 36 4.54 -1.56 -6.46
N VAL A 37 3.70 -2.21 -7.28
CA VAL A 37 2.84 -1.54 -8.25
C VAL A 37 1.39 -1.67 -7.81
N CYS A 38 0.73 -0.53 -7.55
CA CYS A 38 -0.67 -0.46 -7.20
C CYS A 38 -1.50 -0.01 -8.41
N LEU A 39 -2.40 -0.88 -8.88
CA LEU A 39 -3.40 -0.52 -9.88
C LEU A 39 -4.61 0.11 -9.18
N GLY A 40 -4.69 1.43 -9.25
CA GLY A 40 -5.69 2.24 -8.56
C GLY A 40 -5.04 3.34 -7.73
N ALA A 41 -5.71 4.48 -7.65
CA ALA A 41 -5.27 5.63 -6.84
C ALA A 41 -6.43 6.28 -6.08
N GLY A 42 -7.45 5.48 -5.73
CA GLY A 42 -8.53 5.88 -4.84
C GLY A 42 -8.11 5.83 -3.36
N ALA A 43 -9.03 6.19 -2.47
CA ALA A 43 -8.75 6.31 -1.03
C ALA A 43 -8.21 5.01 -0.40
N ALA A 44 -8.77 3.85 -0.76
CA ALA A 44 -8.29 2.55 -0.31
C ALA A 44 -6.84 2.27 -0.75
N ALA A 45 -6.53 2.51 -2.03
CA ALA A 45 -5.19 2.28 -2.59
C ALA A 45 -4.15 3.17 -1.91
N VAL A 46 -4.46 4.46 -1.72
CA VAL A 46 -3.58 5.40 -1.02
C VAL A 46 -3.36 4.95 0.42
N ALA A 47 -4.42 4.59 1.16
CA ALA A 47 -4.30 4.12 2.53
C ALA A 47 -3.46 2.84 2.65
N CYS A 48 -3.61 1.89 1.71
CA CYS A 48 -2.78 0.69 1.65
C CYS A 48 -1.29 1.03 1.46
N MET A 49 -0.98 1.89 0.48
CA MET A 49 0.40 2.27 0.20
C MET A 49 1.03 3.05 1.37
N GLU A 50 0.29 3.95 2.01
CA GLU A 50 0.76 4.67 3.20
C GLU A 50 1.04 3.72 4.37
N LEU A 51 0.20 2.71 4.59
CA LEU A 51 0.44 1.73 5.65
C LEU A 51 1.65 0.85 5.32
N LEU A 52 1.82 0.42 4.07
CA LEU A 52 3.02 -0.33 3.65
C LEU A 52 4.30 0.49 3.83
N ILE A 53 4.28 1.79 3.55
CA ILE A 53 5.41 2.69 3.84
C ILE A 53 5.69 2.71 5.35
N LYS A 54 4.65 2.82 6.19
CA LYS A 54 4.82 2.75 7.66
C LYS A 54 5.33 1.39 8.14
N CYS A 55 5.10 0.32 7.38
CA CYS A 55 5.65 -1.01 7.64
C CYS A 55 7.08 -1.21 7.12
N GLY A 56 7.66 -0.26 6.38
CA GLY A 56 9.05 -0.29 5.92
C GLY A 56 9.23 -0.26 4.39
N ALA A 57 8.16 -0.26 3.60
CA ALA A 57 8.29 -0.12 2.14
C ALA A 57 8.89 1.25 1.78
N LEU A 58 9.84 1.26 0.85
CA LEU A 58 10.45 2.49 0.35
C LEU A 58 9.48 3.20 -0.61
N ARG A 59 9.26 4.51 -0.40
CA ARG A 59 8.30 5.29 -1.20
C ARG A 59 8.71 5.35 -2.67
N GLU A 60 10.00 5.40 -2.95
CA GLU A 60 10.60 5.36 -4.28
C GLU A 60 10.37 4.03 -5.02
N HIS A 61 10.04 2.96 -4.28
CA HIS A 61 9.70 1.65 -4.84
C HIS A 61 8.19 1.46 -5.07
N ILE A 62 7.37 2.46 -4.75
CA ILE A 62 5.92 2.40 -4.93
C ILE A 62 5.50 3.19 -6.18
N TYR A 63 4.81 2.49 -7.08
CA TYR A 63 4.22 3.06 -8.28
C TYR A 63 2.71 2.89 -8.25
N MET A 64 1.98 3.97 -8.49
CA MET A 64 0.53 3.94 -8.56
C MET A 64 0.06 4.33 -9.96
N LEU A 65 -1.02 3.69 -10.40
CA LEU A 65 -1.64 3.97 -11.70
C LEU A 65 -3.13 4.25 -11.52
N ASP A 66 -3.67 5.18 -12.29
CA ASP A 66 -5.12 5.39 -12.41
C ASP A 66 -5.58 5.21 -13.87
N ARG A 67 -6.82 5.61 -14.17
CA ARG A 67 -7.39 5.51 -15.53
C ARG A 67 -6.63 6.32 -16.59
N LYS A 68 -5.77 7.25 -16.20
CA LYS A 68 -4.96 8.11 -17.06
C LYS A 68 -3.52 7.64 -17.19
N GLY A 69 -3.11 6.61 -16.44
CA GLY A 69 -1.77 6.03 -16.49
C GLY A 69 -1.02 6.14 -15.16
N VAL A 70 0.31 6.13 -15.25
CA VAL A 70 1.21 6.21 -14.08
C VAL A 70 1.14 7.60 -13.45
N ILE A 71 0.99 7.67 -12.13
CA ILE A 71 1.01 8.93 -11.39
C ILE A 71 2.45 9.36 -11.17
N HIS A 72 2.80 10.53 -11.67
CA HIS A 72 4.10 11.16 -11.46
C HIS A 72 3.98 12.69 -11.45
N THR A 73 5.01 13.38 -10.98
CA THR A 73 5.06 14.85 -10.89
C THR A 73 5.55 15.53 -12.17
N ARG A 74 5.96 14.76 -13.18
CA ARG A 74 6.35 15.27 -14.51
C ARG A 74 5.19 15.36 -15.49
#